data_AF-A0A850AUL4-F1
#
_entry.id   AF-A0A850AUL4-F1
#
_cell.length_a   1.000
_cell.length_b   1.000
_cell.length_c   1.000
_cell.angle_alpha   90.00
_cell.angle_beta   90.00
_cell.angle_gamma   90.00
#
_symmetry.space_group_name_H-M   'P 1'
#
loop_
_entity.id
_entity.type
_entity.pdbx_description
1 polymer ?
#
loop_
_entity_poly.entity_id
_entity_poly.type
_entity_poly.pdbx_seq_one_letter_code
_entity_poly.pdbx_strand_id
1 'polypeptide(L)'
;MRTFKIILKLLSSLRTPFHADTLFGHFCWAMRFLEGEEALKAWLDGFEASPTLISNGFLKGRFPRPLTRPLSLAQLGKLLSFDPDAPPTPEKVIIAGRLKKLKKKSMIEEQWFRDNRENLSPEILVSMLYKQVKEEETQDEKKTTRKRRQEEMAVMHNTFNRQEGRVLEGGLYEFDELCYLDEQDQPEQFWFLVQSETLDEKRLAALMEFIGHSGFGADKSTGKGVIEVEGIEDYPIPECKNPNAFVSLSNFIPAKPEELNGYYQPLTKYGKLGGEYAAGYNPFKKPLVMLQAGALIKDESFTPEKRYGKLQTGVHKDAKIKHYGYGFPIAVHYQESADE
;
A
#
# COMPACT_ATOMS: atom_id res chain seq x y z
N MET A 1 -7.40 -5.70 21.21
CA MET A 1 -7.47 -5.92 19.75
C MET A 1 -6.56 -7.06 19.28
N ARG A 2 -7.05 -7.96 18.42
CA ARG A 2 -6.22 -8.95 17.70
C ARG A 2 -5.88 -8.41 16.32
N THR A 3 -4.72 -8.80 15.81
CA THR A 3 -4.31 -8.48 14.43
C THR A 3 -4.23 -9.78 13.65
N PHE A 4 -4.87 -9.80 12.49
CA PHE A 4 -4.84 -10.91 11.56
C PHE A 4 -4.00 -10.51 10.33
N LYS A 5 -3.18 -11.42 9.85
CA LYS A 5 -2.54 -11.37 8.54
C LYS A 5 -3.37 -12.20 7.58
N ILE A 6 -3.83 -11.56 6.50
CA ILE A 6 -4.58 -12.19 5.42
C ILE A 6 -3.62 -12.39 4.26
N ILE A 7 -3.45 -13.64 3.81
CA ILE A 7 -2.56 -14.04 2.74
C ILE A 7 -3.41 -14.36 1.51
N LEU A 8 -3.04 -13.75 0.39
CA LEU A 8 -3.78 -13.83 -0.87
C LEU A 8 -2.86 -14.23 -2.01
N LYS A 9 -3.37 -15.03 -2.93
CA LYS A 9 -2.76 -15.29 -4.22
C LYS A 9 -3.51 -14.54 -5.31
N LEU A 10 -2.79 -13.82 -6.17
CA LEU A 10 -3.39 -13.00 -7.23
C LEU A 10 -3.50 -13.82 -8.53
N LEU A 11 -4.67 -14.38 -8.83
CA LEU A 11 -4.86 -15.31 -9.96
C LEU A 11 -5.02 -14.63 -11.34
N SER A 12 -5.07 -13.29 -11.38
CA SER A 12 -5.24 -12.51 -12.62
C SER A 12 -4.59 -11.13 -12.49
N SER A 13 -4.45 -10.39 -13.60
CA SER A 13 -3.88 -9.05 -13.54
C SER A 13 -4.74 -8.07 -12.71
N LEU A 14 -4.06 -7.11 -12.10
CA LEU A 14 -4.64 -6.13 -11.20
C LEU A 14 -4.67 -4.75 -11.87
N ARG A 15 -5.80 -4.04 -11.72
CA ARG A 15 -5.93 -2.63 -12.14
C ARG A 15 -6.00 -1.65 -10.98
N THR A 16 -6.32 -2.15 -9.79
CA THR A 16 -6.48 -1.34 -8.58
C THR A 16 -5.54 -1.88 -7.52
N PRO A 17 -4.55 -1.10 -7.05
CA PRO A 17 -3.68 -1.54 -5.97
C PRO A 17 -4.47 -1.92 -4.71
N PHE A 18 -3.93 -2.83 -3.90
CA PHE A 18 -4.50 -3.23 -2.61
C PHE A 18 -4.36 -2.12 -1.56
N HIS A 19 -4.98 -0.95 -1.76
CA HIS A 19 -4.98 0.08 -0.75
C HIS A 19 -6.03 -0.22 0.33
N ALA A 20 -5.74 0.16 1.58
CA ALA A 20 -6.62 -0.04 2.72
C ALA A 20 -8.04 0.51 2.48
N ASP A 21 -8.16 1.65 1.79
CA ASP A 21 -9.45 2.27 1.48
C ASP A 21 -10.31 1.43 0.52
N THR A 22 -9.65 0.71 -0.39
CA THR A 22 -10.30 -0.16 -1.36
C THR A 22 -10.67 -1.50 -0.72
N LEU A 23 -9.78 -2.07 0.10
CA LEU A 23 -10.06 -3.26 0.93
C LEU A 23 -11.25 -3.01 1.85
N PHE A 24 -11.28 -1.87 2.55
CA PHE A 24 -12.41 -1.45 3.37
C PHE A 24 -13.72 -1.36 2.57
N GLY A 25 -13.66 -0.80 1.35
CA GLY A 25 -14.83 -0.72 0.47
C GLY A 25 -15.37 -2.10 0.12
N HIS A 26 -14.49 -3.08 -0.14
CA HIS A 26 -14.89 -4.46 -0.38
C HIS A 26 -15.45 -5.14 0.87
N PHE A 27 -14.92 -4.86 2.06
CA PHE A 27 -15.48 -5.35 3.32
C PHE A 27 -16.91 -4.82 3.52
N CYS A 28 -17.15 -3.55 3.21
CA CYS A 28 -18.49 -2.97 3.27
C CYS A 28 -19.47 -3.69 2.33
N TRP A 29 -19.06 -3.97 1.10
CA TRP A 29 -19.89 -4.70 0.14
C TRP A 29 -20.15 -6.14 0.58
N ALA A 30 -19.12 -6.85 1.02
CA ALA A 30 -19.24 -8.21 1.52
C ALA A 30 -20.18 -8.28 2.72
N MET A 31 -20.05 -7.37 3.70
CA MET A 31 -20.99 -7.29 4.83
C MET A 31 -22.41 -6.97 4.37
N ARG A 32 -22.62 -6.01 3.47
CA ARG A 32 -23.95 -5.70 2.95
C ARG A 32 -24.62 -6.92 2.30
N PHE A 33 -23.89 -7.68 1.50
CA PHE A 33 -24.45 -8.80 0.74
C PHE A 33 -24.60 -10.09 1.58
N LEU A 34 -23.69 -10.35 2.52
CA LEU A 34 -23.74 -11.55 3.36
C LEU A 34 -24.63 -11.36 4.60
N GLU A 35 -24.62 -10.17 5.19
CA GLU A 35 -25.22 -9.91 6.50
C GLU A 35 -26.36 -8.87 6.46
N GLY A 36 -26.51 -8.16 5.34
CA GLY A 36 -27.55 -7.15 5.13
C GLY A 36 -27.12 -5.71 5.42
N GLU A 37 -27.96 -4.75 5.00
CA GLU A 37 -27.68 -3.32 5.13
C GLU A 37 -27.61 -2.85 6.59
N GLU A 38 -28.44 -3.39 7.47
CA GLU A 38 -28.47 -2.99 8.88
C GLU A 38 -27.20 -3.43 9.63
N ALA A 39 -26.64 -4.60 9.31
CA ALA A 39 -25.38 -5.06 9.86
C ALA A 39 -24.21 -4.14 9.45
N LEU A 40 -24.18 -3.72 8.17
CA LEU A 40 -23.20 -2.76 7.70
C LEU A 40 -23.34 -1.41 8.41
N LYS A 41 -24.56 -0.89 8.56
CA LYS A 41 -24.80 0.39 9.28
C LYS A 41 -24.31 0.31 10.72
N ALA A 42 -24.70 -0.74 11.45
CA ALA A 42 -24.26 -0.94 12.82
C ALA A 42 -22.73 -0.98 12.95
N TRP A 43 -22.04 -1.65 12.02
CA TRP A 43 -20.58 -1.67 11.98
C TRP A 43 -19.96 -0.29 11.69
N LEU A 44 -20.54 0.47 10.75
CA LEU A 44 -20.07 1.81 10.39
C LEU A 44 -20.36 2.88 11.45
N ASP A 45 -21.39 2.69 12.27
CA ASP A 45 -21.78 3.62 13.33
C ASP A 45 -20.94 3.40 14.59
N GLY A 46 -20.55 2.15 14.88
CA GLY A 46 -19.59 1.81 15.95
C GLY A 46 -18.12 2.07 15.59
N PHE A 47 -17.82 2.47 14.35
CA PHE A 47 -16.45 2.49 13.83
C PHE A 47 -15.53 3.49 14.52
N GLU A 48 -16.04 4.62 14.99
CA GLU A 48 -15.22 5.61 15.72
C GLU A 48 -14.84 5.11 17.12
N ALA A 49 -15.72 4.37 17.78
CA ALA A 49 -15.46 3.80 19.10
C ALA A 49 -14.51 2.60 19.05
N SER A 50 -14.66 1.74 18.03
CA SER A 50 -13.87 0.52 17.86
C SER A 50 -13.43 0.35 16.40
N PRO A 51 -12.46 1.15 15.92
CA PRO A 51 -12.07 1.13 14.52
C PRO A 51 -11.37 -0.17 14.14
N THR A 52 -11.73 -0.71 12.98
CA THR A 52 -10.94 -1.76 12.32
C THR A 52 -9.80 -1.10 11.54
N LEU A 53 -8.56 -1.40 11.90
CA LEU A 53 -7.39 -0.93 11.15
C LEU A 53 -7.05 -1.92 10.04
N ILE A 54 -6.82 -1.43 8.83
CA ILE A 54 -6.52 -2.21 7.63
C ILE A 54 -5.24 -1.61 7.02
N SER A 55 -4.22 -2.42 6.80
CA SER A 55 -3.03 -1.98 6.07
C SER A 55 -3.28 -1.99 4.56
N ASN A 56 -2.40 -1.36 3.79
CA ASN A 56 -2.31 -1.70 2.36
C ASN A 56 -1.83 -3.16 2.21
N GLY A 57 -2.06 -3.74 1.04
CA GLY A 57 -1.53 -5.02 0.63
C GLY A 57 -0.14 -4.87 0.04
N PHE A 58 0.74 -5.79 0.45
CA PHE A 58 2.14 -5.84 0.07
C PHE A 58 2.47 -7.21 -0.50
N LEU A 59 3.56 -7.30 -1.25
CA LEU A 59 4.14 -8.60 -1.60
C LEU A 59 4.53 -9.35 -0.32
N LYS A 60 4.45 -10.68 -0.36
CA LYS A 60 4.77 -11.53 0.80
C LYS A 60 6.13 -11.17 1.42
N GLY A 61 6.14 -11.01 2.74
CA GLY A 61 7.32 -10.66 3.52
C GLY A 61 7.87 -9.26 3.23
N ARG A 62 7.07 -8.38 2.62
CA ARG A 62 7.44 -6.98 2.37
C ARG A 62 6.58 -6.01 3.18
N PHE A 63 7.19 -4.87 3.48
CA PHE A 63 6.57 -3.68 4.05
C PHE A 63 6.85 -2.46 3.17
N PRO A 64 6.04 -1.38 3.28
CA PRO A 64 6.34 -0.15 2.60
C PRO A 64 7.64 0.43 3.16
N ARG A 65 8.46 0.99 2.29
CA ARG A 65 9.69 1.67 2.69
C ARG A 65 9.34 2.86 3.62
N PRO A 66 9.93 2.95 4.82
CA PRO A 66 9.81 4.13 5.66
C PRO A 66 10.34 5.36 4.91
N LEU A 67 9.53 6.41 4.87
CA LEU A 67 9.91 7.72 4.38
C LEU A 67 10.70 8.38 5.52
N THR A 68 11.99 8.57 5.33
CA THR A 68 12.88 9.20 6.33
C THR A 68 13.40 10.52 5.79
N ARG A 69 14.09 11.29 6.64
CA ARG A 69 14.83 12.48 6.22
C ARG A 69 15.71 12.16 5.00
N PRO A 70 15.67 12.95 3.91
CA PRO A 70 16.61 12.79 2.83
C PRO A 70 18.01 13.18 3.30
N LEU A 71 19.00 12.31 3.05
CA LEU A 71 20.39 12.61 3.35
C LEU A 71 20.95 13.65 2.37
N SER A 72 21.78 14.56 2.88
CA SER A 72 22.54 15.53 2.07
C SER A 72 23.60 14.82 1.22
N LEU A 73 24.13 15.50 0.20
CA LEU A 73 25.23 14.95 -0.61
C LEU A 73 26.49 14.69 0.23
N ALA A 74 26.78 15.54 1.22
CA ALA A 74 27.89 15.34 2.14
C ALA A 74 27.71 14.08 3.01
N GLN A 75 26.51 13.90 3.57
CA GLN A 75 26.17 12.69 4.34
C GLN A 75 26.24 11.43 3.48
N LEU A 76 25.73 11.48 2.24
CA LEU A 76 25.85 10.37 1.29
C LEU A 76 27.30 10.08 0.92
N GLY A 77 28.12 11.12 0.73
CA GLY A 77 29.55 11.01 0.46
C GLY A 77 30.29 10.29 1.57
N LYS A 78 30.04 10.67 2.82
CA LYS A 78 30.57 10.00 4.03
C LYS A 78 30.09 8.55 4.11
N LEU A 79 28.79 8.31 3.94
CA LEU A 79 28.17 6.98 4.07
C LEU A 79 28.63 5.99 2.99
N LEU A 80 28.78 6.46 1.74
CA LEU A 80 29.11 5.62 0.58
C LEU A 80 30.58 5.74 0.16
N SER A 81 31.39 6.48 0.92
CA SER A 81 32.82 6.69 0.67
C SER A 81 33.14 7.30 -0.70
N PHE A 82 32.45 8.38 -1.08
CA PHE A 82 32.77 9.18 -2.27
C PHE A 82 32.83 10.67 -1.94
N ASP A 83 33.72 11.41 -2.59
CA ASP A 83 33.78 12.87 -2.49
C ASP A 83 32.65 13.46 -3.35
N PRO A 84 31.68 14.21 -2.82
CA PRO A 84 30.61 14.81 -3.63
C PRO A 84 31.08 15.93 -4.56
N ASP A 85 32.14 16.68 -4.21
CA ASP A 85 32.60 17.88 -4.92
C ASP A 85 33.65 17.60 -6.00
N ALA A 86 34.26 16.42 -5.99
CA ALA A 86 35.17 15.98 -7.05
C ALA A 86 34.54 16.04 -8.47
N PRO A 87 35.33 16.14 -9.54
CA PRO A 87 34.81 16.05 -10.92
C PRO A 87 34.11 14.70 -11.20
N PRO A 88 33.25 14.61 -12.22
CA PRO A 88 32.53 13.39 -12.56
C PRO A 88 33.50 12.28 -12.97
N THR A 89 33.63 11.26 -12.11
CA THR A 89 34.38 10.02 -12.38
C THR A 89 33.42 8.89 -12.77
N PRO A 90 33.88 7.81 -13.45
CA PRO A 90 33.05 6.63 -13.71
C PRO A 90 32.37 6.07 -12.46
N GLU A 91 33.08 6.07 -11.33
CA GLU A 91 32.56 5.63 -10.04
C GLU A 91 31.38 6.49 -9.55
N LYS A 92 31.49 7.82 -9.63
CA LYS A 92 30.38 8.73 -9.29
C LYS A 92 29.14 8.50 -10.14
N VAL A 93 29.32 8.25 -11.44
CA VAL A 93 28.21 7.98 -12.35
C VAL A 93 27.48 6.70 -11.95
N ILE A 94 28.22 5.65 -11.57
CA ILE A 94 27.66 4.41 -11.05
C ILE A 94 26.89 4.66 -9.75
N ILE A 95 27.48 5.38 -8.79
CA ILE A 95 26.83 5.73 -7.51
C ILE A 95 25.54 6.51 -7.75
N ALA A 96 25.57 7.54 -8.60
CA ALA A 96 24.39 8.34 -8.94
C ALA A 96 23.29 7.48 -9.60
N GLY A 97 23.67 6.56 -10.49
CA GLY A 97 22.78 5.58 -11.09
C GLY A 97 22.09 4.70 -10.04
N ARG A 98 22.85 4.20 -9.07
CA ARG A 98 22.32 3.41 -7.94
C ARG A 98 21.40 4.23 -7.05
N LEU A 99 21.78 5.46 -6.68
CA LEU A 99 20.95 6.38 -5.90
C LEU A 99 19.60 6.67 -6.60
N LYS A 100 19.58 6.75 -7.95
CA LYS A 100 18.34 6.87 -8.72
C LYS A 100 17.48 5.61 -8.65
N LYS A 101 18.09 4.40 -8.71
CA LYS A 101 17.38 3.12 -8.53
C LYS A 101 16.79 2.98 -7.13
N LEU A 102 17.55 3.37 -6.10
CA LEU A 102 17.12 3.44 -4.71
C LEU A 102 15.81 4.22 -4.52
N LYS A 103 15.67 5.39 -5.16
CA LYS A 103 14.44 6.21 -5.08
C LYS A 103 13.20 5.51 -5.65
N LYS A 104 13.37 4.52 -6.53
CA LYS A 104 12.28 3.74 -7.12
C LYS A 104 11.86 2.55 -6.26
N LYS A 105 12.66 2.14 -5.28
CA LYS A 105 12.30 1.06 -4.35
C LYS A 105 11.29 1.57 -3.32
N SER A 106 10.05 1.10 -3.45
CA SER A 106 8.91 1.44 -2.59
C SER A 106 8.68 0.45 -1.44
N MET A 107 9.30 -0.72 -1.47
CA MET A 107 9.13 -1.78 -0.47
C MET A 107 10.47 -2.27 0.09
N ILE A 108 10.44 -2.78 1.31
CA ILE A 108 11.56 -3.37 2.05
C ILE A 108 11.15 -4.72 2.65
N GLU A 109 12.13 -5.54 3.06
CA GLU A 109 11.87 -6.79 3.79
C GLU A 109 11.22 -6.51 5.15
N GLU A 110 10.16 -7.25 5.49
CA GLU A 110 9.49 -7.19 6.79
C GLU A 110 10.47 -7.50 7.92
N GLN A 111 11.28 -8.55 7.76
CA GLN A 111 12.22 -8.98 8.80
C GLN A 111 13.26 -7.89 9.10
N TRP A 112 13.80 -7.26 8.05
CA TRP A 112 14.73 -6.15 8.22
C TRP A 112 14.08 -4.98 8.98
N PHE A 113 12.83 -4.65 8.65
CA PHE A 113 12.10 -3.60 9.37
C PHE A 113 11.94 -3.97 10.85
N ARG A 114 11.56 -5.22 11.15
CA ARG A 114 11.45 -5.72 12.52
C ARG A 114 12.78 -5.56 13.27
N ASP A 115 13.88 -5.98 12.67
CA ASP A 115 15.20 -5.97 13.33
C ASP A 115 15.72 -4.54 13.60
N ASN A 116 15.36 -3.57 12.77
CA ASN A 116 15.88 -2.20 12.83
C ASN A 116 14.89 -1.18 13.45
N ARG A 117 13.69 -1.60 13.84
CA ARG A 117 12.65 -0.68 14.38
C ARG A 117 13.07 0.10 15.62
N GLU A 118 13.98 -0.45 16.42
CA GLU A 118 14.47 0.17 17.66
C GLU A 118 15.57 1.23 17.42
N ASN A 119 16.14 1.28 16.21
CA ASN A 119 17.22 2.21 15.85
C ASN A 119 17.09 2.62 14.38
N LEU A 120 15.87 2.99 13.94
CA LEU A 120 15.63 3.31 12.54
C LEU A 120 16.27 4.67 12.23
N SER A 121 17.21 4.71 11.28
CA SER A 121 17.81 5.97 10.81
C SER A 121 17.85 6.04 9.28
N PRO A 122 17.95 7.25 8.69
CA PRO A 122 18.15 7.39 7.25
C PRO A 122 19.39 6.65 6.72
N GLU A 123 20.49 6.63 7.47
CA GLU A 123 21.76 5.99 7.09
C GLU A 123 21.64 4.48 7.01
N ILE A 124 21.02 3.86 8.03
CA ILE A 124 20.80 2.41 8.07
C ILE A 124 19.87 1.99 6.91
N LEU A 125 18.84 2.78 6.62
CA LEU A 125 17.94 2.52 5.49
C LEU A 125 18.65 2.66 4.13
N VAL A 126 19.38 3.76 3.92
CA VAL A 126 20.08 4.02 2.66
C VAL A 126 21.19 3.00 2.40
N SER A 127 21.97 2.65 3.43
CA SER A 127 23.04 1.65 3.32
C SER A 127 22.49 0.26 2.96
N MET A 128 21.41 -0.17 3.60
CA MET A 128 20.74 -1.42 3.26
C MET A 128 20.25 -1.43 1.80
N LEU A 129 19.51 -0.39 1.40
CA LEU A 129 18.95 -0.33 0.05
C LEU A 129 20.05 -0.22 -1.02
N TYR A 130 21.14 0.49 -0.74
CA TYR A 130 22.29 0.60 -1.64
C TYR A 130 22.98 -0.75 -1.83
N LYS A 131 23.17 -1.51 -0.75
CA LYS A 131 23.70 -2.87 -0.80
C LYS A 131 22.83 -3.78 -1.67
N GLN A 132 21.50 -3.75 -1.48
CA GLN A 132 20.57 -4.54 -2.30
C GLN A 132 20.67 -4.20 -3.79
N VAL A 133 20.74 -2.92 -4.16
CA VAL A 133 20.88 -2.51 -5.57
C VAL A 133 22.20 -3.02 -6.17
N LYS A 134 23.29 -2.99 -5.40
CA LYS A 134 24.60 -3.50 -5.85
C LYS A 134 24.58 -5.02 -6.07
N GLU A 135 23.89 -5.76 -5.20
CA GLU A 135 23.72 -7.21 -5.31
C GLU A 135 22.86 -7.58 -6.54
N GLU A 136 21.77 -6.86 -6.78
CA GLU A 136 20.91 -7.03 -7.97
C GLU A 136 21.68 -6.80 -9.27
N GLU A 137 22.50 -5.75 -9.37
CA GLU A 137 23.35 -5.49 -10.54
C GLU A 137 24.33 -6.64 -10.82
N THR A 138 24.94 -7.19 -9.77
CA THR A 138 25.89 -8.30 -9.89
C THR A 138 25.21 -9.60 -10.34
N GLN A 139 23.94 -9.78 -9.98
CA GLN A 139 23.13 -10.93 -10.41
C GLN A 139 22.61 -10.74 -11.84
N ASP A 140 22.21 -9.53 -12.22
CA ASP A 140 21.77 -9.18 -13.57
C ASP A 140 22.89 -9.40 -14.61
N GLU A 141 24.14 -9.07 -14.28
CA GLU A 141 25.30 -9.36 -15.15
C GLU A 141 25.52 -10.87 -15.39
N LYS A 142 25.05 -11.72 -14.47
CA LYS A 142 25.21 -13.19 -14.54
C LYS A 142 24.02 -13.90 -15.18
N LYS A 143 22.83 -13.28 -15.26
CA LYS A 143 21.62 -13.87 -15.82
C LYS A 143 21.36 -13.33 -17.23
N THR A 144 21.41 -14.19 -18.24
CA THR A 144 21.10 -13.86 -19.65
C THR A 144 19.61 -13.58 -19.91
N THR A 145 18.72 -13.90 -18.97
CA THR A 145 17.27 -13.72 -19.11
C THR A 145 16.70 -13.00 -17.88
N ARG A 146 16.11 -11.82 -18.12
CA ARG A 146 15.49 -10.99 -17.10
C ARG A 146 14.09 -11.52 -16.79
N LYS A 147 13.88 -12.20 -15.65
CA LYS A 147 12.53 -12.50 -15.14
C LYS A 147 12.05 -11.33 -14.28
N ARG A 148 11.03 -10.61 -14.73
CA ARG A 148 10.46 -9.48 -13.98
C ARG A 148 9.30 -9.97 -13.11
N ARG A 149 9.35 -9.68 -11.80
CA ARG A 149 8.29 -10.05 -10.84
C ARG A 149 7.01 -9.23 -10.96
N GLN A 150 7.11 -8.06 -11.59
CA GLN A 150 6.00 -7.16 -11.88
C GLN A 150 6.15 -6.69 -13.32
N GLU A 151 5.09 -6.85 -14.10
CA GLU A 151 4.99 -6.34 -15.46
C GLU A 151 3.80 -5.39 -15.57
N GLU A 152 4.09 -4.15 -15.93
CA GLU A 152 3.10 -3.18 -16.39
C GLU A 152 2.90 -3.41 -17.89
N MET A 153 1.69 -3.81 -18.26
CA MET A 153 1.31 -4.05 -19.65
C MET A 153 0.22 -3.06 -20.05
N ALA A 154 0.48 -2.27 -21.09
CA ALA A 154 -0.53 -1.45 -21.74
C ALA A 154 -1.37 -2.35 -22.66
N VAL A 155 -2.64 -2.55 -22.32
CA VAL A 155 -3.58 -3.35 -23.10
C VAL A 155 -4.52 -2.41 -23.84
N MET A 156 -4.54 -2.53 -25.18
CA MET A 156 -5.44 -1.73 -26.03
C MET A 156 -6.79 -2.41 -26.16
N HIS A 157 -7.85 -1.62 -26.02
CA HIS A 157 -9.23 -2.02 -26.20
C HIS A 157 -9.91 -1.13 -27.23
N ASN A 158 -10.88 -1.68 -27.94
CA ASN A 158 -11.67 -0.95 -28.94
C ASN A 158 -13.17 -1.04 -28.64
N THR A 159 -13.90 0.02 -28.99
CA THR A 159 -15.36 0.05 -28.90
C THR A 159 -15.95 -0.31 -30.25
N PHE A 160 -16.65 -1.44 -30.32
CA PHE A 160 -17.23 -1.96 -31.56
C PHE A 160 -18.71 -1.61 -31.71
N ASN A 161 -19.06 -0.87 -32.77
CA ASN A 161 -20.45 -0.64 -33.12
C ASN A 161 -21.01 -1.87 -33.85
N ARG A 162 -21.86 -2.63 -33.15
CA ARG A 162 -22.46 -3.85 -33.70
C ARG A 162 -23.45 -3.60 -34.84
N GLN A 163 -24.07 -2.43 -34.91
CA GLN A 163 -25.02 -2.10 -35.97
C GLN A 163 -24.31 -1.76 -37.29
N GLU A 164 -23.19 -1.03 -37.21
CA GLU A 164 -22.40 -0.63 -38.38
C GLU A 164 -21.30 -1.63 -38.74
N GLY A 165 -21.06 -2.65 -37.89
CA GLY A 165 -20.04 -3.67 -38.12
C GLY A 165 -18.60 -3.14 -38.10
N ARG A 166 -18.35 -2.01 -37.43
CA ARG A 166 -17.04 -1.35 -37.41
C ARG A 166 -16.68 -0.85 -36.02
N VAL A 167 -15.38 -0.62 -35.81
CA VAL A 167 -14.87 0.09 -34.62
C VAL A 167 -15.27 1.56 -34.71
N LEU A 168 -15.74 2.12 -33.61
CA LEU A 168 -16.08 3.55 -33.53
C LEU A 168 -14.82 4.41 -33.64
N GLU A 169 -14.94 5.51 -34.39
CA GLU A 169 -13.90 6.55 -34.41
C GLU A 169 -13.74 7.14 -33.00
N GLY A 170 -12.51 7.20 -32.50
CA GLY A 170 -12.22 7.55 -31.10
C GLY A 170 -12.54 6.46 -30.07
N GLY A 171 -12.95 5.26 -30.50
CA GLY A 171 -13.30 4.14 -29.63
C GLY A 171 -12.11 3.30 -29.14
N LEU A 172 -10.88 3.64 -29.51
CA LEU A 172 -9.65 3.00 -29.04
C LEU A 172 -9.21 3.63 -27.72
N TYR A 173 -8.99 2.82 -26.70
CA TYR A 173 -8.49 3.26 -25.40
C TYR A 173 -7.51 2.23 -24.83
N GLU A 174 -6.63 2.69 -23.96
CA GLU A 174 -5.62 1.86 -23.31
C GLU A 174 -5.87 1.74 -21.81
N PHE A 175 -5.49 0.60 -21.26
CA PHE A 175 -5.46 0.38 -19.83
C PHE A 175 -4.13 -0.23 -19.41
N ASP A 176 -3.58 0.28 -18.32
CA ASP A 176 -2.47 -0.36 -17.64
C ASP A 176 -2.99 -1.51 -16.78
N GLU A 177 -2.37 -2.66 -16.97
CA GLU A 177 -2.57 -3.86 -16.16
C GLU A 177 -1.27 -4.25 -15.46
N LEU A 178 -1.40 -4.65 -14.20
CA LEU A 178 -0.28 -5.13 -13.39
C LEU A 178 -0.35 -6.65 -13.25
N CYS A 179 0.62 -7.33 -13.83
CA CYS A 179 0.83 -8.77 -13.64
C CYS A 179 1.92 -8.99 -12.59
N TYR A 180 1.67 -9.92 -11.65
CA TYR A 180 2.62 -10.28 -10.61
C TYR A 180 2.88 -11.79 -10.66
N LEU A 181 4.11 -12.15 -11.02
CA LEU A 181 4.55 -13.54 -11.13
C LEU A 181 5.85 -13.74 -10.35
N ASP A 182 6.03 -14.91 -9.75
CA ASP A 182 7.27 -15.28 -9.07
C ASP A 182 8.36 -15.74 -10.06
N GLU A 183 9.50 -16.21 -9.55
CA GLU A 183 10.62 -16.67 -10.40
C GLU A 183 10.31 -17.95 -11.19
N GLN A 184 9.26 -18.67 -10.80
CA GLN A 184 8.75 -19.89 -11.41
C GLN A 184 7.53 -19.62 -12.31
N ASP A 185 7.26 -18.35 -12.62
CA ASP A 185 6.13 -17.90 -13.44
C ASP A 185 4.77 -18.30 -12.83
N GLN A 186 4.71 -18.46 -11.51
CA GLN A 186 3.48 -18.71 -10.75
C GLN A 186 2.92 -17.39 -10.19
N PRO A 187 1.60 -17.34 -9.90
CA PRO A 187 0.99 -16.15 -9.33
C PRO A 187 1.61 -15.79 -7.97
N GLU A 188 2.04 -14.54 -7.84
CA GLU A 188 2.72 -14.03 -6.65
C GLU A 188 1.76 -13.88 -5.46
N GLN A 189 2.31 -14.00 -4.25
CA GLN A 189 1.54 -13.90 -3.01
C GLN A 189 1.58 -12.47 -2.43
N PHE A 190 0.41 -11.99 -2.03
CA PHE A 190 0.21 -10.73 -1.33
C PHE A 190 -0.26 -10.98 0.09
N TRP A 191 -0.09 -9.98 0.95
CA TRP A 191 -0.65 -9.99 2.29
C TRP A 191 -1.00 -8.59 2.76
N PHE A 192 -1.96 -8.51 3.66
CA PHE A 192 -2.30 -7.30 4.39
C PHE A 192 -2.73 -7.63 5.82
N LEU A 193 -2.76 -6.61 6.67
CA LEU A 193 -3.10 -6.73 8.08
C LEU A 193 -4.48 -6.15 8.35
N VAL A 194 -5.22 -6.81 9.23
CA VAL A 194 -6.47 -6.34 9.79
C VAL A 194 -6.41 -6.43 11.31
N GLN A 195 -6.43 -5.29 11.99
CA GLN A 195 -6.56 -5.23 13.44
C GLN A 195 -7.99 -4.83 13.79
N SER A 196 -8.70 -5.69 14.53
CA SER A 196 -10.12 -5.49 14.83
C SER A 196 -10.50 -6.10 16.18
N GLU A 197 -11.56 -5.54 16.76
CA GLU A 197 -12.33 -6.16 17.86
C GLU A 197 -13.73 -6.59 17.39
N THR A 198 -14.17 -6.09 16.24
CA THR A 198 -15.52 -6.33 15.71
C THR A 198 -15.55 -7.44 14.66
N LEU A 199 -14.40 -7.77 14.09
CA LEU A 199 -14.22 -8.82 13.08
C LEU A 199 -13.30 -9.90 13.62
N ASP A 200 -13.85 -11.09 13.85
CA ASP A 200 -13.08 -12.28 14.20
C ASP A 200 -12.59 -13.02 12.94
N GLU A 201 -11.79 -14.05 13.14
CA GLU A 201 -11.21 -14.85 12.04
C GLU A 201 -12.27 -15.46 11.13
N LYS A 202 -13.38 -15.98 11.69
CA LYS A 202 -14.46 -16.60 10.92
C LYS A 202 -15.18 -15.60 10.05
N ARG A 203 -15.49 -14.42 10.60
CA ARG A 203 -16.15 -13.35 9.85
C ARG A 203 -15.21 -12.80 8.78
N LEU A 204 -13.93 -12.61 9.08
CA LEU A 204 -12.93 -12.24 8.08
C LEU A 204 -12.83 -13.26 6.95
N ALA A 205 -12.82 -14.56 7.26
CA ALA A 205 -12.80 -15.63 6.26
C ALA A 205 -14.01 -15.54 5.32
N ALA A 206 -15.23 -15.40 5.86
CA ALA A 206 -16.44 -15.28 5.07
C ALA A 206 -16.44 -14.03 4.16
N LEU A 207 -16.00 -12.89 4.68
CA LEU A 207 -15.88 -11.66 3.88
C LEU A 207 -14.85 -11.82 2.76
N MET A 208 -13.69 -12.42 3.05
CA MET A 208 -12.62 -12.61 2.08
C MET A 208 -12.98 -13.64 1.00
N GLU A 209 -13.66 -14.72 1.36
CA GLU A 209 -14.17 -15.70 0.41
C GLU A 209 -15.16 -15.07 -0.58
N PHE A 210 -16.08 -14.23 -0.09
CA PHE A 210 -16.98 -13.47 -0.95
C PHE A 210 -16.23 -12.51 -1.89
N ILE A 211 -15.18 -11.85 -1.39
CA ILE A 211 -14.36 -10.95 -2.22
C ILE A 211 -13.60 -11.74 -3.29
N GLY A 212 -13.09 -12.93 -2.96
CA GLY A 212 -12.46 -13.85 -3.93
C GLY A 212 -13.41 -14.23 -5.06
N HIS A 213 -14.65 -14.59 -4.74
CA HIS A 213 -15.67 -14.93 -5.74
C HIS A 213 -16.18 -13.73 -6.55
N SER A 214 -16.28 -12.55 -5.93
CA SER A 214 -16.85 -11.36 -6.57
C SER A 214 -15.82 -10.48 -7.29
N GLY A 215 -14.53 -10.75 -7.11
CA GLY A 215 -13.39 -10.04 -7.69
C GLY A 215 -13.06 -8.70 -7.01
N PHE A 216 -11.78 -8.32 -7.08
CA PHE A 216 -11.23 -7.13 -6.45
C PHE A 216 -10.98 -5.98 -7.44
N GLY A 217 -11.55 -4.81 -7.15
CA GLY A 217 -11.19 -3.55 -7.83
C GLY A 217 -11.91 -3.35 -9.17
N ALA A 218 -11.29 -2.59 -10.06
CA ALA A 218 -11.82 -2.29 -11.39
C ALA A 218 -11.82 -3.52 -12.30
N ASP A 219 -12.78 -3.58 -13.23
CA ASP A 219 -12.89 -4.58 -14.30
C ASP A 219 -12.96 -6.04 -13.86
N LYS A 220 -13.46 -6.27 -12.64
CA LYS A 220 -13.77 -7.62 -12.15
C LYS A 220 -14.77 -8.40 -13.02
N SER A 221 -15.67 -7.71 -13.73
CA SER A 221 -16.60 -8.33 -14.69
C SER A 221 -15.92 -8.89 -15.93
N THR A 222 -14.69 -8.45 -16.24
CA THR A 222 -13.86 -8.99 -17.33
C THR A 222 -12.72 -9.86 -16.80
N GLY A 223 -12.83 -10.34 -15.56
CA GLY A 223 -11.90 -11.29 -14.95
C GLY A 223 -10.62 -10.69 -14.36
N LYS A 224 -10.60 -9.38 -14.04
CA LYS A 224 -9.46 -8.73 -13.37
C LYS A 224 -9.59 -8.79 -11.85
N GLY A 225 -8.45 -8.81 -11.15
CA GLY A 225 -8.41 -8.81 -9.68
C GLY A 225 -9.04 -10.04 -9.03
N VAL A 226 -9.02 -11.19 -9.69
CA VAL A 226 -9.35 -12.49 -9.08
C VAL A 226 -8.30 -12.82 -8.04
N ILE A 227 -8.74 -13.05 -6.80
CA ILE A 227 -7.89 -13.39 -5.66
C ILE A 227 -8.35 -14.70 -5.04
N GLU A 228 -7.40 -15.46 -4.54
CA GLU A 228 -7.62 -16.65 -3.73
C GLU A 228 -7.05 -16.41 -2.33
N VAL A 229 -7.81 -16.76 -1.29
CA VAL A 229 -7.38 -16.61 0.11
C VAL A 229 -6.66 -17.88 0.51
N GLU A 230 -5.36 -17.77 0.77
CA GLU A 230 -4.54 -18.92 1.16
C GLU A 230 -4.52 -19.11 2.68
N GLY A 231 -4.71 -18.03 3.45
CA GLY A 231 -4.68 -18.14 4.90
C GLY A 231 -5.07 -16.85 5.62
N ILE A 232 -5.58 -17.02 6.84
CA ILE A 232 -5.78 -15.96 7.82
C ILE A 232 -5.11 -16.46 9.10
N GLU A 233 -4.11 -15.72 9.58
CA GLU A 233 -3.35 -16.11 10.77
C GLU A 233 -3.21 -14.95 11.74
N ASP A 234 -3.07 -15.25 13.03
CA ASP A 234 -2.70 -14.24 14.01
C ASP A 234 -1.34 -13.63 13.67
N TYR A 235 -1.25 -12.31 13.79
CA TYR A 235 -0.05 -11.56 13.47
C TYR A 235 0.42 -10.75 14.69
N PRO A 236 1.57 -11.10 15.28
CA PRO A 236 2.16 -10.30 16.34
C PRO A 236 2.76 -9.02 15.77
N ILE A 237 2.14 -7.89 16.09
CA ILE A 237 2.67 -6.56 15.78
C ILE A 237 4.04 -6.42 16.46
N PRO A 238 5.09 -5.98 15.74
CA PRO A 238 6.39 -5.77 16.35
C PRO A 238 6.32 -4.64 17.38
N GLU A 239 6.61 -4.96 18.65
CA GLU A 239 6.68 -4.00 19.76
C GLU A 239 7.98 -3.20 19.69
N CYS A 240 7.94 -1.89 19.93
CA CYS A 240 9.12 -1.04 20.10
C CYS A 240 9.23 -0.61 21.56
N LYS A 241 10.41 -0.74 22.17
CA LYS A 241 10.59 -0.48 23.61
C LYS A 241 10.40 0.99 23.96
N ASN A 242 10.98 1.88 23.16
CA ASN A 242 10.96 3.33 23.40
C ASN A 242 10.50 4.07 22.13
N PRO A 243 9.23 3.92 21.71
CA PRO A 243 8.79 4.50 20.46
C PRO A 243 8.74 6.03 20.57
N ASN A 244 9.32 6.72 19.58
CA ASN A 244 9.21 8.17 19.41
C ASN A 244 8.54 8.55 18.07
N ALA A 245 8.18 7.54 17.27
CA ALA A 245 7.55 7.69 15.98
C ALA A 245 6.80 6.40 15.60
N PHE A 246 6.03 6.48 14.52
CA PHE A 246 5.47 5.30 13.86
C PHE A 246 5.61 5.39 12.35
N VAL A 247 5.62 4.23 11.70
CA VAL A 247 5.49 4.11 10.24
C VAL A 247 4.10 3.59 9.92
N SER A 248 3.36 4.29 9.05
CA SER A 248 2.03 3.83 8.64
C SER A 248 2.12 2.77 7.55
N LEU A 249 1.45 1.62 7.74
CA LEU A 249 1.26 0.60 6.70
C LEU A 249 0.03 0.85 5.82
N SER A 250 -0.74 1.91 6.06
CA SER A 250 -1.89 2.29 5.22
C SER A 250 -1.77 3.71 4.72
N ASN A 251 -2.49 4.00 3.64
CA ASN A 251 -2.77 5.38 3.29
C ASN A 251 -3.81 5.94 4.26
N PHE A 252 -3.61 7.14 4.79
CA PHE A 252 -4.52 7.69 5.80
C PHE A 252 -4.73 9.19 5.69
N ILE A 253 -5.82 9.68 6.29
CA ILE A 253 -6.15 11.09 6.35
C ILE A 253 -5.83 11.56 7.76
N PRO A 254 -4.82 12.40 7.99
CA PRO A 254 -4.48 12.88 9.32
C PRO A 254 -5.67 13.62 9.94
N ALA A 255 -5.96 13.35 11.22
CA ALA A 255 -7.05 14.01 11.91
C ALA A 255 -6.80 15.53 12.06
N LYS A 256 -5.53 15.88 12.30
CA LYS A 256 -5.02 17.24 12.46
C LYS A 256 -3.76 17.43 11.62
N PRO A 257 -3.89 17.77 10.33
CA PRO A 257 -2.75 17.95 9.43
C PRO A 257 -1.71 18.97 9.93
N GLU A 258 -2.16 20.01 10.63
CA GLU A 258 -1.34 21.09 11.18
C GLU A 258 -0.42 20.66 12.33
N GLU A 259 -0.73 19.55 13.00
CA GLU A 259 0.09 18.97 14.07
C GLU A 259 1.06 17.89 13.55
N LEU A 260 1.09 17.63 12.24
CA LEU A 260 1.96 16.61 11.67
C LEU A 260 3.43 17.01 11.75
N ASN A 261 4.21 16.15 12.40
CA ASN A 261 5.66 16.22 12.42
C ASN A 261 6.22 14.90 11.89
N GLY A 262 6.96 14.93 10.79
CA GLY A 262 7.52 13.71 10.20
C GLY A 262 7.79 13.81 8.70
N TYR A 263 7.98 12.65 8.09
CA TYR A 263 8.36 12.48 6.70
C TYR A 263 7.30 11.66 5.98
N TYR A 264 6.66 12.27 4.99
CA TYR A 264 5.52 11.68 4.30
C TYR A 264 5.43 12.16 2.86
N GLN A 265 4.71 11.40 2.04
CA GLN A 265 4.37 11.77 0.68
C GLN A 265 2.85 11.85 0.55
N PRO A 266 2.30 12.97 0.02
CA PRO A 266 0.86 13.08 -0.21
C PRO A 266 0.46 12.22 -1.43
N LEU A 267 -0.76 11.68 -1.38
CA LEU A 267 -1.43 10.98 -2.45
C LEU A 267 -2.84 11.56 -2.60
N THR A 268 -3.20 11.96 -3.83
CA THR A 268 -4.59 12.31 -4.13
C THR A 268 -5.34 11.05 -4.57
N LYS A 269 -6.34 10.63 -3.81
CA LYS A 269 -7.19 9.47 -4.12
C LYS A 269 -8.46 9.94 -4.82
N TYR A 270 -8.68 9.40 -6.02
CA TYR A 270 -9.92 9.55 -6.78
C TYR A 270 -10.76 8.29 -6.62
N GLY A 271 -11.59 8.26 -5.57
CA GLY A 271 -12.40 7.09 -5.25
C GLY A 271 -13.59 6.94 -6.19
N LYS A 272 -13.83 5.72 -6.68
CA LYS A 272 -15.06 5.32 -7.39
C LYS A 272 -15.80 4.27 -6.58
N LEU A 273 -17.12 4.41 -6.48
CA LEU A 273 -18.01 3.47 -5.81
C LEU A 273 -18.27 2.26 -6.72
N GLY A 274 -18.37 1.09 -6.11
CA GLY A 274 -18.76 -0.16 -6.78
C GLY A 274 -20.24 -0.47 -6.65
N GLY A 275 -20.62 -1.70 -7.04
CA GLY A 275 -21.96 -2.24 -6.83
C GLY A 275 -23.08 -1.40 -7.46
N GLU A 276 -24.20 -1.28 -6.74
CA GLU A 276 -25.40 -0.55 -7.19
C GLU A 276 -25.10 0.93 -7.51
N TYR A 277 -24.16 1.56 -6.80
CA TYR A 277 -23.77 2.95 -7.04
C TYR A 277 -23.05 3.15 -8.37
N ALA A 278 -22.45 2.09 -8.95
CA ALA A 278 -21.78 2.17 -10.23
C ALA A 278 -22.74 2.25 -11.43
N ALA A 279 -23.98 1.75 -11.27
CA ALA A 279 -24.93 1.61 -12.36
C ALA A 279 -25.97 2.76 -12.43
N GLY A 280 -26.33 3.39 -11.30
CA GLY A 280 -27.48 4.31 -11.25
C GLY A 280 -27.18 5.77 -10.87
N TYR A 281 -26.08 6.05 -10.16
CA TYR A 281 -25.81 7.38 -9.57
C TYR A 281 -24.42 7.89 -9.97
N ASN A 282 -24.07 9.13 -9.62
CA ASN A 282 -22.68 9.60 -9.71
C ASN A 282 -21.77 8.68 -8.86
N PRO A 283 -20.89 7.87 -9.46
CA PRO A 283 -20.10 6.90 -8.71
C PRO A 283 -18.83 7.52 -8.12
N PHE A 284 -18.53 8.77 -8.43
CA PHE A 284 -17.26 9.41 -8.10
C PHE A 284 -17.33 10.12 -6.75
N LYS A 285 -16.43 9.74 -5.83
CA LYS A 285 -16.15 10.49 -4.60
C LYS A 285 -15.37 11.77 -4.95
N LYS A 286 -15.49 12.79 -4.10
CA LYS A 286 -14.63 13.98 -4.12
C LYS A 286 -13.17 13.53 -3.95
N PRO A 287 -12.19 14.15 -4.64
CA PRO A 287 -10.78 13.86 -4.44
C PRO A 287 -10.37 14.08 -2.99
N LEU A 288 -9.57 13.17 -2.44
CA LEU A 288 -9.07 13.24 -1.07
C LEU A 288 -7.55 13.24 -1.07
N VAL A 289 -6.94 14.12 -0.27
CA VAL A 289 -5.50 14.09 0.00
C VAL A 289 -5.25 13.20 1.20
N MET A 290 -4.41 12.19 1.01
CA MET A 290 -4.00 11.21 2.02
C MET A 290 -2.48 11.21 2.14
N LEU A 291 -1.95 10.73 3.27
CA LEU A 291 -0.54 10.38 3.39
C LEU A 291 -0.34 8.94 2.91
N GLN A 292 0.71 8.68 2.14
CA GLN A 292 1.02 7.35 1.64
C GLN A 292 1.52 6.41 2.75
N ALA A 293 1.25 5.11 2.60
CA ALA A 293 1.93 4.07 3.37
C ALA A 293 3.46 4.22 3.24
N GLY A 294 4.16 4.01 4.35
CA GLY A 294 5.57 4.34 4.52
C GLY A 294 5.80 5.69 5.20
N ALA A 295 4.78 6.55 5.33
CA ALA A 295 4.88 7.79 6.10
C ALA A 295 5.38 7.52 7.54
N LEU A 296 6.45 8.23 7.92
CA LEU A 296 7.02 8.21 9.26
C LEU A 296 6.57 9.47 10.00
N ILE A 297 5.79 9.30 11.05
CA ILE A 297 5.26 10.41 11.86
C ILE A 297 5.86 10.32 13.26
N LYS A 298 6.48 11.41 13.72
CA LYS A 298 7.02 11.54 15.07
C LYS A 298 5.88 11.74 16.05
N ASP A 299 5.88 10.95 17.12
CA ASP A 299 4.91 11.01 18.20
C ASP A 299 5.52 10.44 19.48
N GLU A 300 6.03 11.31 20.34
CA GLU A 300 6.58 10.95 21.66
C GLU A 300 5.52 10.38 22.62
N SER A 301 4.24 10.56 22.30
CA SER A 301 3.10 10.06 23.06
C SER A 301 2.48 8.80 22.43
N PHE A 302 3.23 8.10 21.58
CA PHE A 302 2.74 6.92 20.89
C PHE A 302 2.25 5.85 21.87
N THR A 303 1.04 5.34 21.66
CA THR A 303 0.57 4.11 22.29
C THR A 303 -0.11 3.20 21.26
N PRO A 304 -0.11 1.86 21.47
CA PRO A 304 -0.80 0.92 20.58
C PRO A 304 -2.31 1.17 20.43
N GLU A 305 -2.95 1.82 21.40
CA GLU A 305 -4.38 2.14 21.43
C GLU A 305 -4.70 3.47 20.73
N LYS A 306 -3.71 4.34 20.56
CA LYS A 306 -3.89 5.61 19.85
C LYS A 306 -4.24 5.35 18.38
N ARG A 307 -5.17 6.14 17.85
CA ARG A 307 -5.65 6.00 16.47
C ARG A 307 -5.26 7.21 15.66
N TYR A 308 -4.80 6.96 14.44
CA TYR A 308 -4.38 8.00 13.52
C TYR A 308 -5.33 8.06 12.35
N GLY A 309 -5.84 9.26 12.09
CA GLY A 309 -6.80 9.51 11.05
C GLY A 309 -8.25 9.19 11.42
N LYS A 310 -9.10 9.07 10.41
CA LYS A 310 -10.56 9.02 10.61
C LYS A 310 -11.30 8.38 9.45
N LEU A 311 -12.55 8.01 9.73
CA LEU A 311 -13.52 7.66 8.70
C LEU A 311 -14.08 8.96 8.11
N GLN A 312 -13.62 9.34 6.93
CA GLN A 312 -13.96 10.64 6.34
C GLN A 312 -15.40 10.64 5.80
N THR A 313 -16.19 11.60 6.26
CA THR A 313 -17.55 11.88 5.80
C THR A 313 -17.57 13.03 4.78
N GLY A 314 -18.72 13.28 4.14
CA GLY A 314 -18.88 14.41 3.20
C GLY A 314 -18.11 14.27 1.87
N VAL A 315 -17.64 13.06 1.58
CA VAL A 315 -16.84 12.72 0.38
C VAL A 315 -17.69 12.48 -0.87
N HIS A 316 -19.01 12.52 -0.76
CA HIS A 316 -19.94 12.34 -1.85
C HIS A 316 -21.19 13.21 -1.63
N LYS A 317 -22.06 13.31 -2.65
CA LYS A 317 -23.37 13.97 -2.51
C LYS A 317 -24.29 13.24 -1.52
N ASP A 318 -24.17 11.91 -1.49
CA ASP A 318 -24.82 11.06 -0.50
C ASP A 318 -24.00 11.04 0.80
N ALA A 319 -24.61 11.50 1.89
CA ALA A 319 -23.98 11.61 3.21
C ALA A 319 -23.66 10.25 3.84
N LYS A 320 -24.31 9.15 3.39
CA LYS A 320 -24.04 7.79 3.87
C LYS A 320 -22.68 7.28 3.44
N ILE A 321 -22.12 7.86 2.38
CA ILE A 321 -20.89 7.40 1.78
C ILE A 321 -19.70 7.96 2.56
N LYS A 322 -18.94 7.04 3.14
CA LYS A 322 -17.73 7.33 3.90
C LYS A 322 -16.47 6.91 3.12
N HIS A 323 -15.31 7.41 3.52
CA HIS A 323 -14.01 6.98 2.98
C HIS A 323 -13.08 6.61 4.13
N TYR A 324 -12.48 5.42 4.05
CA TYR A 324 -11.55 4.94 5.06
C TYR A 324 -10.24 5.72 4.99
N GLY A 325 -9.87 6.36 6.09
CA GLY A 325 -8.66 7.18 6.18
C GLY A 325 -7.92 6.97 7.49
N TYR A 326 -7.94 5.75 8.04
CA TYR A 326 -7.16 5.41 9.23
C TYR A 326 -5.77 4.89 8.87
N GLY A 327 -4.79 5.33 9.66
CA GLY A 327 -3.42 4.83 9.64
C GLY A 327 -3.34 3.47 10.32
N PHE A 328 -2.49 2.58 9.79
CA PHE A 328 -2.09 1.35 10.45
C PHE A 328 -0.67 1.57 11.00
N PRO A 329 -0.52 2.04 12.26
CA PRO A 329 0.77 2.44 12.76
C PRO A 329 1.60 1.24 13.22
N ILE A 330 2.88 1.22 12.87
CA ILE A 330 3.87 0.34 13.49
C ILE A 330 4.89 1.21 14.23
N ALA A 331 5.06 0.96 15.52
CA ALA A 331 5.92 1.72 16.41
C ALA A 331 7.40 1.58 16.01
N VAL A 332 8.13 2.70 16.04
CA VAL A 332 9.58 2.74 15.80
C VAL A 332 10.24 3.75 16.73
N HIS A 333 11.52 3.52 17.00
CA HIS A 333 12.42 4.51 17.55
C HIS A 333 13.28 5.05 16.40
N TYR A 334 12.96 6.27 15.98
CA TYR A 334 13.58 6.96 14.86
C TYR A 334 14.71 7.88 15.36
N GLN A 335 15.91 7.64 14.85
CA GLN A 335 17.08 8.48 15.06
C GLN A 335 17.24 9.41 13.87
N GLU A 336 17.02 10.69 14.12
CA GLU A 336 17.22 11.72 13.11
C GLU A 336 18.72 12.00 12.94
N SER A 337 19.18 11.98 11.69
CA SER A 337 20.55 12.36 11.34
C SER A 337 20.83 13.78 11.86
N ALA A 338 21.91 13.95 12.63
CA ALA A 338 22.37 15.25 13.06
C ALA A 338 22.68 16.14 11.84
N ASP A 339 22.32 17.41 11.94
CA ASP A 339 22.77 18.43 11.00
C ASP A 339 24.26 18.70 11.28
N GLU A 340 25.14 18.10 10.48
CA GLU A 340 26.56 18.50 10.36
C GLU A 340 26.71 19.64 9.35
#